data_AF-A0A0U1NZK0-F1
#
_entry.id   AF-A0A0U1NZK0-F1
#
_cell.length_a   1.000
_cell.length_b   1.000
_cell.length_c   1.000
_cell.angle_alpha   90.00
_cell.angle_beta   90.00
_cell.angle_gamma   90.00
#
_symmetry.space_group_name_H-M   'P 1'
#
loop_
_entity.id
_entity.type
_entity.pdbx_description
1 polymer ?
#
loop_
_entity_poly.entity_id
_entity_poly.type
_entity_poly.pdbx_seq_one_letter_code
_entity_poly.pdbx_strand_id
1 'polypeptide(L)' 'MEWYRYLALVGLIFWVTGVLNIYFVKKQIKNFKNVHSLPDDFLKNKNKRLLLASFFVLLGILLSFIATMFSY' A
#
# COMPACT_ATOMS: atom_id res chain seq x y z
N MET A 1 2.20 4.49 28.78
CA MET A 1 2.04 5.13 27.45
C MET A 1 2.66 4.28 26.33
N GLU A 2 2.40 2.97 26.28
CA GLU A 2 3.06 2.06 25.30
C GLU A 2 2.20 1.76 24.06
N TRP A 3 0.89 1.98 24.16
CA TRP A 3 -0.07 1.60 23.11
C TRP A 3 0.11 2.37 21.79
N TYR A 4 0.59 3.61 21.83
CA TYR A 4 0.89 4.40 20.63
C TYR A 4 2.09 3.88 19.83
N ARG A 5 3.07 3.23 20.50
CA ARG A 5 4.22 2.61 19.80
C ARG A 5 3.74 1.45 18.94
N TYR A 6 2.80 0.65 19.43
CA TYR A 6 2.19 -0.43 18.65
C TYR A 6 1.36 0.12 17.48
N LEU A 7 0.63 1.22 17.66
CA LEU A 7 -0.08 1.91 16.57
C LEU A 7 0.86 2.43 15.48
N ALA A 8 1.98 3.05 15.87
CA ALA A 8 3.00 3.50 14.92
C ALA A 8 3.65 2.32 14.17
N LEU A 9 3.90 1.20 14.87
CA LEU A 9 4.43 -0.02 14.27
C LEU A 9 3.45 -0.62 13.25
N VAL A 10 2.17 -0.67 13.59
CA VAL A 10 1.10 -1.14 12.68
C VAL A 10 0.96 -0.19 11.48
N GLY A 11 1.04 1.12 11.70
CA GLY A 11 1.06 2.12 10.63
C GLY A 11 2.23 1.93 9.66
N LEU A 12 3.43 1.64 10.18
CA LEU A 12 4.61 1.33 9.39
C LEU A 12 4.42 0.07 8.53
N ILE A 13 3.84 -0.99 9.11
CA ILE A 13 3.55 -2.24 8.38
C ILE A 13 2.59 -1.96 7.23
N PHE A 14 1.49 -1.25 7.47
CA PHE A 14 0.54 -0.90 6.41
C PHE A 14 1.18 -0.05 5.31
N TRP A 15 2.04 0.90 5.68
CA TRP A 15 2.77 1.73 4.73
C TRP A 15 3.72 0.91 3.85
N VAL A 16 4.57 0.06 4.44
CA VAL A 16 5.49 -0.83 3.70
C VAL A 16 4.72 -1.75 2.76
N THR A 17 3.63 -2.35 3.23
CA THR A 17 2.80 -3.28 2.44
C THR A 17 2.09 -2.57 1.28
N GLY A 18 1.63 -1.33 1.50
CA GLY A 18 1.03 -0.48 0.46
C GLY A 18 2.05 -0.08 -0.62
N VAL A 19 3.22 0.41 -0.23
CA VAL A 19 4.31 0.79 -1.15
C VAL A 19 4.80 -0.41 -1.96
N LEU A 20 5.00 -1.57 -1.32
CA LEU A 20 5.37 -2.81 -2.01
C LEU A 20 4.31 -3.21 -3.05
N ASN A 21 3.03 -3.17 -2.72
CA ASN A 21 1.97 -3.47 -3.68
C ASN A 21 1.97 -2.52 -4.89
N ILE A 22 2.16 -1.20 -4.67
CA ILE A 22 2.30 -0.23 -5.77
C ILE A 22 3.51 -0.58 -6.64
N TYR A 23 4.65 -0.89 -6.02
CA TYR A 23 5.87 -1.26 -6.73
C TYR A 23 5.69 -2.55 -7.54
N PHE A 24 5.11 -3.60 -6.95
CA PHE A 24 4.84 -4.86 -7.65
C PHE A 24 3.86 -4.67 -8.81
N VAL A 25 2.81 -3.87 -8.65
CA VAL A 25 1.87 -3.54 -9.73
C VAL A 25 2.59 -2.79 -10.85
N LYS A 26 3.41 -1.77 -10.54
CA LYS A 26 4.22 -1.06 -11.54
C LYS A 26 5.21 -1.99 -12.25
N LYS A 27 5.90 -2.86 -11.49
CA LYS A 27 6.87 -3.84 -12.02
C LYS A 27 6.19 -4.85 -12.94
N GLN A 28 5.02 -5.36 -12.58
CA GLN A 28 4.23 -6.26 -13.42
C GLN A 28 3.81 -5.58 -14.72
N ILE A 29 3.28 -4.34 -14.66
CA ILE A 29 2.92 -3.59 -15.87
C ILE A 29 4.13 -3.43 -16.81
N LYS A 30 5.31 -3.12 -16.26
CA LYS A 30 6.54 -2.96 -17.05
C LYS A 30 7.04 -4.28 -17.64
N ASN A 31 6.97 -5.38 -16.89
CA ASN A 31 7.37 -6.70 -17.39
C ASN A 31 6.41 -7.23 -18.47
N PHE A 32 5.09 -7.06 -18.30
CA PHE A 32 4.14 -7.49 -19.32
C PHE A 32 4.25 -6.66 -20.60
N LYS A 33 4.54 -5.35 -20.49
CA LYS A 33 4.81 -4.50 -21.66
C LYS A 33 5.97 -5.01 -22.53
N ASN A 34 6.90 -5.76 -21.93
CA ASN A 34 8.07 -6.34 -22.60
C ASN A 34 7.87 -7.78 -23.08
N VAL A 35 6.91 -8.54 -22.53
CA VAL A 35 6.91 -10.01 -22.69
C VAL A 35 5.68 -10.58 -23.41
N HIS A 36 4.49 -9.99 -23.34
CA HIS A 36 3.29 -10.29 -24.16
C HIS A 36 2.13 -9.43 -23.63
N SER A 37 1.11 -9.18 -24.47
CA SER A 37 -0.10 -8.43 -24.11
C SER A 37 -0.59 -8.76 -22.68
N LEU A 38 -0.84 -7.70 -21.89
CA LEU A 38 -1.38 -7.84 -20.52
C LEU A 38 -2.66 -8.69 -20.56
N PRO A 39 -2.78 -9.76 -19.75
CA PRO A 39 -4.02 -10.52 -19.69
C PRO A 39 -5.15 -9.59 -19.25
N ASP A 40 -6.28 -9.63 -19.95
CA ASP A 40 -7.42 -8.71 -19.75
C ASP A 40 -7.93 -8.74 -18.30
N ASP A 41 -7.82 -9.88 -17.63
CA ASP A 41 -8.14 -10.04 -16.21
C ASP A 41 -7.27 -9.15 -15.31
N PHE A 42 -6.01 -8.92 -15.67
CA PHE A 42 -5.11 -8.04 -14.95
C PHE A 42 -5.48 -6.57 -15.15
N LEU A 43 -5.86 -6.16 -16.36
CA LEU A 43 -6.35 -4.80 -16.63
C LEU A 43 -7.65 -4.52 -15.88
N LYS A 44 -8.56 -5.50 -15.84
CA LYS A 44 -9.86 -5.40 -15.14
C LYS A 44 -9.69 -5.26 -13.62
N ASN A 45 -8.70 -5.95 -13.04
CA ASN A 45 -8.41 -5.90 -11.60
C ASN A 45 -7.30 -4.91 -11.20
N LYS A 46 -6.59 -4.30 -12.15
CA LYS A 46 -5.53 -3.31 -11.89
C LYS A 46 -6.03 -2.15 -11.04
N ASN A 47 -7.19 -1.59 -11.39
CA ASN A 47 -7.77 -0.48 -10.64
C ASN A 47 -8.13 -0.89 -9.21
N LYS A 48 -8.67 -2.11 -9.01
CA LYS A 48 -8.94 -2.63 -7.66
C LYS A 48 -7.67 -2.81 -6.85
N ARG A 49 -6.60 -3.35 -7.45
CA ARG A 49 -5.29 -3.53 -6.78
C ARG A 49 -4.62 -2.21 -6.44
N LEU A 50 -4.66 -1.24 -7.35
CA LEU A 50 -4.16 0.12 -7.09
C LEU A 50 -4.97 0.82 -6.00
N LEU A 51 -6.30 0.70 -6.03
CA LEU A 51 -7.17 1.29 -5.01
C LEU A 51 -6.93 0.66 -3.63
N LEU A 52 -6.77 -0.67 -3.56
CA LEU A 52 -6.41 -1.37 -2.33
C LEU A 52 -5.04 -0.92 -1.79
N ALA A 53 -4.04 -0.77 -2.68
CA ALA A 53 -2.71 -0.33 -2.29
C ALA A 53 -2.72 1.12 -1.79
N SER A 54 -3.42 2.03 -2.47
CA SER A 54 -3.63 3.41 -2.02
C SER A 54 -4.38 3.47 -0.69
N PHE A 55 -5.37 2.60 -0.48
CA PHE A 55 -6.09 2.49 0.78
C PHE A 55 -5.16 2.10 1.93
N PHE A 56 -4.28 1.10 1.74
CA PHE A 56 -3.29 0.72 2.75
C PHE A 56 -2.29 1.83 3.07
N VAL A 57 -1.84 2.58 2.06
CA VAL A 57 -0.95 3.75 2.27
C VAL A 57 -1.67 4.82 3.09
N LEU A 58 -2.91 5.16 2.75
CA LEU A 58 -3.73 6.13 3.49
C LEU A 58 -3.98 5.69 4.94
N LEU A 59 -4.30 4.40 5.14
CA LEU A 59 -4.50 3.84 6.47
C LEU A 59 -3.23 3.93 7.33
N GLY A 60 -2.06 3.62 6.74
CA GLY A 60 -0.78 3.74 7.42
C GLY A 60 -0.45 5.18 7.85
N ILE A 61 -0.73 6.16 6.98
CA ILE A 61 -0.54 7.59 7.29
C ILE A 61 -1.49 8.01 8.42
N LEU A 62 -2.76 7.63 8.35
CA LEU A 62 -3.77 7.97 9.35
C LEU A 62 -3.41 7.40 10.73
N LEU A 63 -3.01 6.13 10.80
CA LEU A 63 -2.59 5.49 12.05
C LEU A 63 -1.33 6.14 12.63
N SER A 64 -0.38 6.53 11.77
CA SER A 64 0.83 7.24 12.19
C SER A 64 0.52 8.65 12.72
N PHE A 65 -0.42 9.35 12.09
CA PHE A 65 -0.88 10.68 12.53
C PHE A 65 -1.58 10.60 13.89
N ILE A 66 -2.48 9.63 14.07
CA ILE A 66 -3.15 9.38 15.35
C ILE A 66 -2.10 9.04 16.43
N ALA A 67 -1.17 8.12 16.14
CA ALA A 67 -0.10 7.78 17.09
C ALA A 67 0.73 9.00 17.49
N THR A 68 1.00 9.91 16.56
CA THR A 68 1.76 11.15 16.82
C THR A 68 0.97 12.14 17.68
N MET A 69 -0.31 12.38 17.34
CA MET A 69 -1.18 13.32 18.07
C MET A 69 -1.43 12.90 19.52
N PHE A 70 -1.49 11.59 19.80
CA PHE A 70 -1.68 11.07 21.15
C PHE A 70 -0.37 10.83 21.92
N SER A 71 0.78 10.95 21.26
CA SER A 71 2.10 10.84 21.89
C SER A 71 2.67 12.20 22.33
N TYR A 72 2.05 13.31 21.89
CA TYR A 72 2.38 14.68 22.28
C TYR A 72 1.44 15.15 23.39
#